data_AF-A0A3M1PNL9-F1
#
_entry.id   AF-A0A3M1PNL9-F1
#
_cell.length_a   1.000
_cell.length_b   1.000
_cell.length_c   1.000
_cell.angle_alpha   90.00
_cell.angle_beta   90.00
_cell.angle_gamma   90.00
#
_symmetry.space_group_name_H-M   'P 1'
#
loop_
_entity.id
_entity.type
_entity.pdbx_description
1 polymer ?
#
loop_
_entity_poly.entity_id
_entity_poly.type
_entity_poly.pdbx_seq_one_letter_code
_entity_poly.pdbx_strand_id
1 'polypeptide(L)'
;MSKTSKHDVAGSPLTAVTREGHARGREAMKAWQSALQENVYTRNPDFQHSVRFYFDTDAERLHPELVAFGEQVARELEPLVAENDFRFNHPRLEPYTGVGERCDAVVHHPAYVQAGNIIYGSRMMERIARPGGMLESLAFF
;
A
#
# COMPACT_ATOMS: atom_id res chain seq x y z
N MET A 1 45.24 -14.65 52.76
CA MET A 1 43.88 -14.31 53.26
C MET A 1 43.87 -12.79 53.36
N SER A 2 43.10 -12.01 52.60
CA SER A 2 41.66 -12.09 52.39
C SER A 2 41.29 -11.46 51.04
N LYS A 3 40.30 -12.03 50.34
CA LYS A 3 39.76 -11.56 49.06
C LYS A 3 38.80 -10.40 49.33
N THR A 4 39.00 -9.24 48.70
CA THR A 4 37.96 -8.21 48.60
C THR A 4 37.13 -8.47 47.35
N SER A 5 35.88 -8.86 47.59
CA SER A 5 34.89 -9.26 46.59
C SER A 5 34.43 -8.07 45.76
N LYS A 6 34.40 -8.26 44.44
CA LYS A 6 33.51 -7.55 43.52
C LYS A 6 32.05 -7.85 43.87
N HIS A 7 31.18 -6.96 43.39
CA HIS A 7 29.73 -7.07 43.22
C HIS A 7 28.88 -6.29 44.22
N ASP A 8 28.53 -5.07 43.81
CA ASP A 8 27.12 -4.65 43.77
C ASP A 8 26.95 -3.68 42.58
N VAL A 9 26.66 -4.27 41.42
CA VAL A 9 26.16 -3.53 40.25
C VAL A 9 24.67 -3.37 40.50
N ALA A 10 24.28 -2.20 41.01
CA ALA A 10 22.89 -1.77 40.98
C ALA A 10 22.43 -1.77 39.51
N GLY A 11 21.49 -2.66 39.18
CA GLY A 11 20.86 -2.73 37.87
C GLY A 11 20.10 -1.44 37.60
N SER A 12 20.74 -0.52 36.88
CA SER A 12 20.03 0.58 36.23
C SER A 12 19.03 0.00 35.23
N PRO A 13 17.74 0.36 35.28
CA PRO A 13 16.82 -0.05 34.24
C PRO A 13 17.32 0.53 32.92
N LEU A 14 17.47 -0.33 31.91
CA LEU A 14 17.75 0.06 30.53
C LEU A 14 16.56 0.89 29.99
N THR A 15 16.41 2.12 30.44
CA THR A 15 15.63 3.13 29.71
C THR A 15 16.44 3.43 28.46
N ALA A 16 16.04 2.82 27.35
CA ALA A 16 16.59 3.17 26.04
C ALA A 16 16.33 4.67 25.82
N VAL A 17 17.35 5.50 26.03
CA VAL A 17 17.32 6.93 25.74
C VAL A 17 17.06 7.05 24.24
N THR A 18 15.80 7.23 23.88
CA THR A 18 15.41 7.47 22.49
C THR A 18 15.95 8.84 22.14
N ARG A 19 16.92 8.88 21.22
CA ARG A 19 17.37 10.14 20.63
C ARG A 19 16.17 10.84 20.00
N GLU A 20 16.05 12.15 20.21
CA GLU A 20 14.92 12.95 19.70
C GLU A 20 14.66 12.71 18.20
N GLY A 21 15.72 12.65 17.39
CA GLY A 21 15.61 12.33 15.97
C GLY A 21 14.97 10.97 15.66
N HIS A 22 15.24 9.95 16.48
CA HIS A 22 14.62 8.62 16.31
C HIS A 22 13.13 8.65 16.68
N ALA A 23 12.76 9.41 17.73
CA ALA A 23 11.35 9.62 18.08
C ALA A 23 10.62 10.31 16.93
N ARG A 24 11.16 11.44 16.44
CA ARG A 24 10.59 12.19 15.33
C ARG A 24 10.43 11.35 14.06
N GLY A 25 11.43 10.53 13.73
CA GLY A 25 11.36 9.62 12.58
C GLY A 25 10.23 8.59 12.73
N ARG A 26 10.06 8.00 13.91
CA ARG A 26 8.97 7.04 14.14
C ARG A 26 7.60 7.69 14.09
N GLU A 27 7.44 8.88 14.66
CA GLU A 27 6.16 9.60 14.57
C GLU A 27 5.83 10.00 13.13
N ALA A 28 6.81 10.42 12.33
CA ALA A 28 6.62 10.68 10.91
C ALA A 28 6.18 9.42 10.15
N MET A 29 6.81 8.27 10.42
CA MET A 29 6.42 7.00 9.80
C MET A 29 5.02 6.55 10.20
N LYS A 30 4.62 6.73 11.47
CA LYS A 30 3.25 6.45 11.91
C LYS A 30 2.24 7.37 11.23
N ALA A 31 2.53 8.66 11.16
CA ALA A 31 1.67 9.63 10.48
C ALA A 31 1.50 9.28 9.00
N TRP A 32 2.59 8.88 8.32
CA TRP A 32 2.54 8.39 6.95
C TRP A 32 1.70 7.11 6.82
N GLN A 33 1.87 6.12 7.70
CA GLN A 33 1.05 4.90 7.70
C GLN A 33 -0.43 5.20 7.91
N SER A 34 -0.77 6.10 8.83
CA SER A 34 -2.16 6.54 9.01
C SER A 34 -2.68 7.26 7.77
N ALA A 35 -1.85 8.05 7.10
CA ALA A 35 -2.23 8.78 5.89
C ALA A 35 -2.57 7.86 4.71
N LEU A 36 -1.93 6.69 4.61
CA LEU A 36 -2.23 5.67 3.60
C LEU A 36 -3.65 5.09 3.73
N GLN A 37 -4.21 5.09 4.94
CA GLN A 37 -5.56 4.58 5.22
C GLN A 37 -6.66 5.62 5.00
N GLU A 38 -6.30 6.81 4.54
CA GLU A 38 -7.27 7.84 4.21
C GLU A 38 -7.59 7.82 2.72
N ASN A 39 -8.82 8.19 2.36
CA ASN A 39 -9.29 8.16 0.98
C ASN A 39 -8.49 9.13 0.08
N VAL A 40 -7.76 8.54 -0.88
CA VAL A 40 -6.84 9.28 -1.76
C VAL A 40 -7.54 10.31 -2.65
N TYR A 41 -8.81 10.09 -2.99
CA TYR A 41 -9.58 11.01 -3.82
C TYR A 41 -10.06 12.22 -3.00
N THR A 42 -10.69 12.00 -1.85
CA THR A 42 -11.25 13.10 -1.04
C THR A 42 -10.19 13.99 -0.41
N ARG A 43 -8.99 13.46 -0.18
CA ARG A 43 -7.82 14.21 0.31
C ARG A 43 -7.10 15.05 -0.73
N ASN A 44 -7.34 14.81 -2.01
CA ASN A 44 -6.59 15.43 -3.09
C ASN A 44 -7.47 16.47 -3.83
N PRO A 45 -7.54 17.72 -3.33
CA PRO A 45 -8.35 18.76 -3.96
C PRO A 45 -7.86 19.13 -5.37
N ASP A 46 -6.57 18.98 -5.66
CA ASP A 46 -6.00 19.26 -6.99
C ASP A 46 -6.48 18.22 -8.02
N PHE A 47 -6.57 16.95 -7.59
CA PHE A 47 -7.13 15.89 -8.42
C PHE A 47 -8.65 16.08 -8.61
N GLN A 48 -9.40 16.42 -7.55
CA GLN A 48 -10.82 16.75 -7.67
C GLN A 48 -11.07 17.94 -8.60
N HIS A 49 -10.21 18.97 -8.53
CA HIS A 49 -10.24 20.10 -9.45
C HIS A 49 -10.03 19.64 -10.90
N SER A 50 -9.01 18.81 -11.14
CA SER A 50 -8.72 18.29 -12.47
C SER A 50 -9.89 17.47 -13.03
N VAL A 51 -10.50 16.60 -12.22
CA VAL A 51 -11.70 15.85 -12.60
C VAL A 51 -12.83 16.80 -12.99
N ARG A 52 -13.13 17.82 -12.18
CA ARG A 52 -14.17 18.82 -12.52
C ARG A 52 -13.84 19.58 -13.81
N PHE A 53 -12.59 19.95 -14.00
CA PHE A 53 -12.15 20.69 -15.19
C PHE A 53 -12.31 19.88 -16.48
N TYR A 54 -11.95 18.59 -16.46
CA TYR A 54 -11.95 17.76 -17.66
C TYR A 54 -13.29 17.11 -17.99
N PHE A 55 -14.14 16.86 -16.98
CA PHE A 55 -15.42 16.17 -17.17
C PHE A 55 -16.64 17.09 -17.10
N ASP A 56 -16.49 18.34 -16.66
CA ASP A 56 -17.58 19.33 -16.57
C ASP A 56 -18.84 18.72 -15.92
N THR A 57 -19.95 18.59 -16.66
CA THR A 57 -21.20 17.99 -16.15
C THR A 57 -21.09 16.52 -15.75
N ASP A 58 -20.15 15.75 -16.33
CA ASP A 58 -19.91 14.34 -15.97
C ASP A 58 -19.15 14.19 -14.64
N ALA A 59 -18.52 15.26 -14.14
CA ALA A 59 -17.75 15.20 -12.90
C ALA A 59 -18.62 14.82 -11.69
N GLU A 60 -19.87 15.28 -11.66
CA GLU A 60 -20.82 14.96 -10.58
C GLU A 60 -21.27 13.49 -10.62
N ARG A 61 -21.33 12.89 -11.81
CA ARG A 61 -21.56 11.44 -11.96
C ARG A 61 -20.36 10.64 -11.46
N LEU A 62 -19.14 11.08 -11.80
CA LEU A 62 -17.91 10.38 -11.44
C LEU A 62 -17.53 10.53 -9.97
N HIS A 63 -17.89 11.65 -9.34
CA HIS A 63 -17.56 11.95 -7.96
C HIS A 63 -17.88 10.80 -6.98
N PRO A 64 -19.11 10.27 -6.90
CA PRO A 64 -19.40 9.15 -6.00
C PRO A 64 -18.64 7.87 -6.35
N GLU A 65 -18.38 7.61 -7.63
CA GLU A 65 -17.59 6.44 -8.06
C GLU A 65 -16.12 6.56 -7.59
N LEU A 66 -15.53 7.74 -7.71
CA LEU A 66 -14.15 8.02 -7.30
C LEU A 66 -14.00 8.08 -5.77
N VAL A 67 -15.00 8.59 -5.05
CA VAL A 67 -15.04 8.49 -3.58
C VAL A 67 -15.08 7.04 -3.15
N ALA A 68 -15.97 6.23 -3.74
CA ALA A 68 -16.09 4.82 -3.40
C ALA A 68 -14.81 4.04 -3.71
N PHE A 69 -14.22 4.26 -4.89
CA PHE A 69 -12.97 3.62 -5.26
C PHE A 69 -11.81 4.07 -4.37
N GLY A 70 -11.69 5.37 -4.06
CA GLY A 70 -10.69 5.88 -3.13
C GLY A 70 -10.81 5.30 -1.71
N GLU A 71 -12.03 4.95 -1.28
CA GLU A 71 -12.26 4.27 0.00
C GLU A 71 -11.80 2.82 -0.05
N GLN A 72 -12.10 2.14 -1.17
CA GLN A 72 -11.65 0.77 -1.40
C GLN A 72 -10.12 0.70 -1.49
N VAL A 73 -9.48 1.68 -2.12
CA VAL A 73 -8.02 1.79 -2.17
C VAL A 73 -7.44 1.85 -0.75
N ALA A 74 -7.99 2.73 0.09
CA ALA A 74 -7.49 2.97 1.43
C ALA A 74 -7.73 1.77 2.39
N ARG A 75 -8.88 1.10 2.29
CA ARG A 75 -9.28 0.05 3.24
C ARG A 75 -8.93 -1.37 2.82
N GLU A 76 -8.92 -1.64 1.52
CA GLU A 76 -8.79 -2.99 0.98
C GLU A 76 -7.52 -3.16 0.15
N LEU A 77 -7.25 -2.24 -0.78
CA LEU A 77 -6.11 -2.39 -1.68
C LEU A 77 -4.77 -2.16 -0.97
N GLU A 78 -4.66 -1.09 -0.17
CA GLU A 78 -3.40 -0.73 0.48
C GLU A 78 -2.84 -1.87 1.35
N PRO A 79 -3.62 -2.52 2.24
CA PRO A 79 -3.09 -3.62 3.03
C PRO A 79 -2.62 -4.81 2.19
N LEU A 80 -3.27 -5.07 1.05
CA LEU A 80 -2.90 -6.15 0.13
C LEU A 80 -1.59 -5.83 -0.60
N VAL A 81 -1.41 -4.58 -1.01
CA VAL A 81 -0.17 -4.12 -1.64
C VAL A 81 0.97 -4.16 -0.63
N ALA A 82 0.75 -3.68 0.59
CA ALA A 82 1.74 -3.74 1.67
C ALA A 82 2.14 -5.19 2.01
N GLU A 83 1.18 -6.12 2.05
CA GLU A 83 1.44 -7.55 2.23
C GLU A 83 2.22 -8.13 1.05
N ASN A 84 1.85 -7.80 -0.20
CA ASN A 84 2.55 -8.27 -1.39
C ASN A 84 4.01 -7.76 -1.46
N ASP A 85 4.27 -6.56 -0.94
CA ASP A 85 5.60 -5.97 -0.84
C ASP A 85 6.38 -6.42 0.41
N PHE A 86 5.73 -7.21 1.28
CA PHE A 86 6.39 -7.73 2.47
C PHE A 86 7.53 -8.68 2.08
N ARG A 87 8.50 -8.77 2.99
CA ARG A 87 9.68 -9.61 2.79
C ARG A 87 9.25 -11.05 2.49
N PHE A 88 9.81 -11.60 1.41
CA PHE A 88 9.54 -12.95 0.89
C PHE A 88 8.23 -13.15 0.11
N ASN A 89 7.40 -12.11 -0.04
CA ASN A 89 6.17 -12.19 -0.84
C ASN A 89 6.36 -11.77 -2.31
N HIS A 90 7.56 -11.28 -2.67
CA HIS A 90 7.88 -10.95 -4.06
C HIS A 90 7.76 -12.17 -4.99
N PRO A 91 7.43 -11.95 -6.28
CA PRO A 91 7.35 -13.02 -7.26
C PRO A 91 8.65 -13.83 -7.32
N ARG A 92 8.51 -15.15 -7.33
CA ARG A 92 9.63 -16.09 -7.43
C ARG A 92 9.51 -16.94 -8.69
N LEU A 93 10.64 -17.17 -9.34
CA LEU A 93 10.72 -18.11 -10.46
C LEU A 93 11.00 -19.51 -9.91
N GLU A 94 10.15 -20.47 -10.25
CA GLU A 94 10.38 -21.91 -10.10
C GLU A 94 10.69 -22.50 -11.48
N PRO A 95 11.97 -22.72 -11.83
CA PRO A 95 12.34 -23.22 -13.16
C PRO A 95 11.93 -24.69 -13.36
N TYR A 96 11.86 -25.46 -12.28
CA TYR A 96 11.58 -26.89 -12.29
C TYR A 96 10.52 -27.27 -11.25
N THR A 97 9.76 -28.30 -11.55
CA THR A 97 8.83 -28.95 -10.62
C THR A 97 9.58 -29.73 -9.53
N GLY A 98 8.87 -30.22 -8.52
CA GLY A 98 9.45 -31.05 -7.46
C GLY A 98 10.05 -32.39 -7.92
N VAL A 99 9.79 -32.81 -9.16
CA VAL A 99 10.36 -34.01 -9.78
C VAL A 99 11.41 -33.71 -10.87
N GLY A 100 11.79 -32.44 -11.04
CA GLY A 100 12.86 -32.02 -11.95
C GLY A 100 12.45 -31.74 -13.39
N GLU A 101 11.15 -31.69 -13.69
CA GLU A 101 10.66 -31.28 -15.01
C GLU A 101 10.68 -29.76 -15.14
N ARG A 102 11.12 -29.23 -16.28
CA ARG A 102 11.15 -27.78 -16.50
C ARG A 102 9.73 -27.22 -16.65
N CYS A 103 9.40 -26.17 -15.88
CA CYS A 103 8.10 -25.51 -15.92
C CYS A 103 8.16 -23.97 -16.01
N ASP A 104 9.27 -23.34 -15.64
CA ASP A 104 9.48 -21.88 -15.69
C ASP A 104 8.31 -21.08 -15.07
N ALA A 105 7.76 -21.56 -13.94
CA ALA A 105 6.58 -20.97 -13.30
C ALA A 105 6.94 -19.73 -12.48
N VAL A 106 6.17 -18.65 -12.62
CA VAL A 106 6.26 -17.49 -11.72
C VAL A 106 5.20 -17.63 -10.63
N VAL A 107 5.64 -17.75 -9.38
CA VAL A 107 4.76 -17.90 -8.23
C VAL A 107 4.61 -16.57 -7.53
N HIS A 108 3.38 -16.09 -7.43
CA HIS A 108 3.00 -14.87 -6.74
C HIS A 108 2.39 -15.16 -5.37
N HIS A 109 2.52 -14.22 -4.43
CA HIS A 109 1.74 -14.25 -3.19
C HIS A 109 0.23 -14.08 -3.50
N PRO A 110 -0.71 -14.71 -2.77
CA PRO A 110 -2.15 -14.55 -3.02
C PRO A 110 -2.65 -13.11 -3.03
N ALA A 111 -2.01 -12.22 -2.25
CA ALA A 111 -2.32 -10.80 -2.23
C ALA A 111 -2.16 -10.13 -3.60
N TYR A 112 -1.27 -10.63 -4.47
CA TYR A 112 -1.11 -10.16 -5.86
C TYR A 112 -2.42 -10.24 -6.65
N VAL A 113 -3.08 -11.41 -6.62
CA VAL A 113 -4.34 -11.63 -7.35
C VAL A 113 -5.47 -10.83 -6.72
N GLN A 114 -5.51 -10.76 -5.38
CA GLN A 114 -6.53 -9.99 -4.67
C GLN A 114 -6.42 -8.49 -4.96
N ALA A 115 -5.22 -7.93 -4.93
CA ALA A 115 -4.96 -6.53 -5.31
C ALA A 115 -5.34 -6.29 -6.78
N GLY A 116 -4.93 -7.21 -7.68
CA GLY A 116 -5.30 -7.15 -9.09
C GLY A 116 -6.81 -7.15 -9.32
N ASN A 117 -7.56 -7.97 -8.58
CA ASN A 117 -9.02 -8.01 -8.68
C ASN A 117 -9.68 -6.68 -8.28
N ILE A 118 -9.13 -5.95 -7.29
CA ILE A 118 -9.62 -4.62 -6.92
C ILE A 118 -9.27 -3.60 -8.00
N ILE A 119 -8.02 -3.57 -8.44
CA ILE A 119 -7.54 -2.64 -9.47
C ILE A 119 -8.33 -2.82 -10.76
N TYR A 120 -8.40 -4.02 -11.32
CA TYR A 120 -9.14 -4.26 -12.56
C TYR A 120 -10.66 -4.29 -12.35
N GLY A 121 -11.12 -4.59 -11.12
CA GLY A 121 -12.52 -4.51 -10.70
C GLY A 121 -13.09 -3.08 -10.65
N SER A 122 -12.23 -2.06 -10.66
CA SER A 122 -12.61 -0.64 -10.85
C SER A 122 -13.35 -0.36 -12.16
N ARG A 123 -13.37 -1.33 -13.10
CA ARG A 123 -13.89 -1.20 -14.46
C ARG A 123 -13.08 -0.27 -15.36
N MET A 124 -11.85 0.09 -14.98
CA MET A 124 -10.96 0.90 -15.84
C MET A 124 -10.83 0.32 -17.26
N MET A 125 -10.68 -1.00 -17.39
CA MET A 125 -10.55 -1.68 -18.68
C MET A 125 -11.84 -1.62 -19.51
N GLU A 126 -13.00 -1.67 -18.84
CA GLU A 126 -14.30 -1.52 -19.51
C GLU A 126 -14.46 -0.10 -20.07
N ARG A 127 -13.99 0.92 -19.35
CA ARG A 127 -14.01 2.32 -19.82
C ARG A 127 -13.09 2.51 -21.03
N ILE A 128 -11.86 1.97 -20.99
CA ILE A 128 -10.91 2.02 -22.13
C ILE A 128 -11.48 1.39 -23.40
N ALA A 129 -12.28 0.32 -23.26
CA ALA A 129 -12.86 -0.38 -24.41
C ALA A 129 -13.91 0.46 -25.17
N ARG A 130 -14.41 1.56 -24.58
CA ARG A 130 -15.40 2.45 -25.20
C ARG A 130 -14.69 3.60 -25.94
N PRO A 131 -15.12 3.98 -27.16
CA PRO A 131 -14.61 5.17 -27.82
C PRO A 131 -14.72 6.41 -26.90
N GLY A 132 -13.60 7.10 -26.69
CA GLY A 132 -13.53 8.28 -25.80
C GLY A 132 -13.39 7.98 -24.30
N GLY A 133 -13.48 6.72 -23.86
CA GLY A 133 -13.46 6.37 -22.43
C GLY A 133 -12.07 6.32 -21.78
N MET A 134 -10.99 6.60 -22.53
CA MET A 134 -9.63 6.61 -22.01
C MET A 134 -9.45 7.65 -20.90
N LEU A 135 -9.97 8.87 -21.07
CA LEU A 135 -9.82 9.93 -20.08
C LEU A 135 -10.52 9.55 -18.76
N GLU A 136 -11.75 9.04 -18.85
CA GLU A 136 -12.49 8.55 -17.68
C GLU A 136 -11.75 7.41 -16.98
N SER A 137 -11.19 6.46 -17.75
CA SER A 137 -10.41 5.36 -17.17
C SER A 137 -9.20 5.84 -16.37
N LEU A 138 -8.52 6.90 -16.82
CA LEU A 138 -7.33 7.42 -16.14
C LEU A 138 -7.67 8.03 -14.78
N ALA A 139 -8.93 8.40 -14.53
CA ALA A 139 -9.35 8.85 -13.20
C ALA A 139 -9.39 7.70 -12.16
N PHE A 140 -9.40 6.45 -12.61
CA PHE A 140 -9.43 5.24 -11.76
C PHE A 140 -8.09 4.48 -11.75
N PHE A 141 -7.06 5.01 -12.40
CA PHE A 141 -5.71 4.44 -12.38
C PHE A 141 -4.97 4.84 -11.11
#